data_AF-A0A423W5U6-F1
#
_entry.id   AF-A0A423W5U6-F1
#
_cell.length_a   1.000
_cell.length_b   1.000
_cell.length_c   1.000
_cell.angle_alpha   90.00
_cell.angle_beta   90.00
_cell.angle_gamma   90.00
#
_symmetry.space_group_name_H-M   'P 1'
#
loop_
_entity.id
_entity.type
_entity.pdbx_description
1 polymer ?
#
loop_
_entity_poly.entity_id
_entity_poly.type
_entity_poly.pdbx_seq_one_letter_code
_entity_poly.pdbx_strand_id
1 'polypeptide(L)'
;MTLAVGFKLICDRILRFEIEVQQTCLRWAIFGGPKVCGSMTVFNIRPYDASIFRACHRWDYEEVRYLLESGQASLYDVDEYGNGLLEY
;
A
#
# COMPACT_ATOMS: atom_id res chain seq x y z
N MET A 1 -2.68 1.44 -26.88
CA MET A 1 -1.41 0.69 -26.77
C MET A 1 -0.44 1.24 -25.73
N THR A 2 -0.40 2.56 -25.47
CA THR A 2 0.50 3.21 -24.49
C THR A 2 0.24 2.86 -23.02
N LEU A 3 -1.02 2.71 -22.61
CA LEU A 3 -1.39 2.35 -21.22
C LEU A 3 -0.89 0.96 -20.80
N ALA A 4 -0.98 -0.02 -21.69
CA ALA A 4 -0.54 -1.39 -21.40
C ALA A 4 0.99 -1.49 -21.22
N VAL A 5 1.76 -0.70 -21.98
CA VAL A 5 3.21 -0.62 -21.84
C VAL A 5 3.59 0.09 -20.54
N GLY A 6 2.88 1.17 -20.18
CA GLY A 6 3.06 1.87 -18.92
C GLY A 6 2.78 0.99 -17.71
N PHE A 7 1.69 0.23 -17.72
CA PHE A 7 1.35 -0.73 -16.67
C PHE A 7 2.42 -1.82 -16.53
N LYS A 8 2.90 -2.37 -17.65
CA LYS A 8 3.96 -3.37 -17.67
C LYS A 8 5.27 -2.85 -17.05
N LEU A 9 5.64 -1.59 -17.32
CA LEU A 9 6.83 -0.96 -16.74
C LEU A 9 6.69 -0.74 -15.23
N ILE A 10 5.51 -0.38 -14.76
CA ILE A 10 5.24 -0.20 -13.32
C ILE A 10 5.32 -1.57 -12.61
N CYS A 11 4.66 -2.60 -13.14
CA CYS A 11 4.74 -3.95 -12.59
C CYS A 11 6.18 -4.48 -12.56
N ASP A 12 6.95 -4.28 -13.63
CA ASP A 12 8.35 -4.69 -13.69
C ASP A 12 9.22 -3.96 -12.64
N ARG A 13 8.98 -2.66 -12.41
CA ARG A 13 9.65 -1.90 -11.34
C ARG A 13 9.30 -2.41 -9.94
N ILE A 14 8.01 -2.69 -9.68
CA ILE A 14 7.57 -3.21 -8.37
C ILE A 14 8.22 -4.57 -8.10
N LEU A 15 8.19 -5.49 -9.08
CA LEU A 15 8.81 -6.80 -8.95
C LEU A 15 10.33 -6.71 -8.69
N ARG A 16 11.04 -5.83 -9.41
CA ARG A 16 12.48 -5.61 -9.17
C ARG A 16 12.74 -5.08 -7.77
N PHE A 17 11.94 -4.11 -7.32
CA PHE A 17 12.06 -3.55 -5.98
C PHE A 17 11.84 -4.62 -4.90
N GLU A 18 10.80 -5.46 -5.03
CA GLU A 18 10.56 -6.58 -4.11
C GLU A 18 11.75 -7.56 -4.07
N ILE A 19 12.31 -7.90 -5.23
CA ILE A 19 13.48 -8.79 -5.32
C ILE A 19 14.71 -8.16 -4.66
N GLU A 20 14.99 -6.88 -4.90
CA GLU A 20 16.12 -6.16 -4.31
C GLU A 20 16.02 -6.11 -2.78
N VAL A 21 14.82 -5.87 -2.25
CA VAL A 21 14.62 -5.87 -0.81
C VAL A 21 14.79 -7.26 -0.21
N GLN A 22 14.20 -8.30 -0.83
CA GLN A 22 14.39 -9.69 -0.37
C GLN A 22 15.88 -10.08 -0.34
N GLN A 23 16.64 -9.72 -1.38
CA GLN A 23 18.08 -9.97 -1.43
C GLN A 23 18.85 -9.21 -0.35
N THR A 24 18.44 -7.97 -0.05
CA THR A 24 19.04 -7.16 1.01
C THR A 24 18.78 -7.77 2.38
N CYS A 25 17.54 -8.20 2.65
CA CYS A 25 17.17 -8.91 3.87
C CYS A 25 17.97 -10.22 4.03
N LEU A 26 18.12 -11.01 2.96
CA LEU A 26 18.93 -12.23 2.96
C LEU A 26 20.41 -11.94 3.26
N ARG A 27 20.99 -10.90 2.64
CA ARG A 27 22.37 -10.49 2.94
C ARG A 27 22.53 -10.10 4.40
N TRP A 28 21.59 -9.34 4.96
CA TRP A 28 21.63 -8.98 6.38
C TRP A 28 21.49 -10.20 7.29
N ALA A 29 20.64 -11.16 6.94
CA ALA A 29 20.49 -12.42 7.68
C ALA A 29 21.79 -13.26 7.67
N ILE A 30 22.53 -13.28 6.56
CA ILE A 30 23.78 -14.06 6.42
C ILE A 30 24.96 -13.36 7.12
N PHE A 31 25.08 -12.04 6.98
CA PHE A 31 26.26 -11.28 7.43
C PHE A 31 26.11 -10.68 8.84
N GLY A 32 25.12 -11.11 9.63
CA GLY A 32 24.94 -10.65 11.01
C GLY A 32 24.50 -9.19 11.12
N GLY A 33 23.84 -8.66 10.08
CA GLY A 33 23.17 -7.37 10.15
C GLY A 33 22.06 -7.37 11.20
N PRO A 34 21.55 -6.20 11.61
CA PRO A 34 20.42 -6.14 12.53
C PRO A 34 19.31 -7.05 12.02
N LYS A 35 18.80 -7.94 12.88
CA LYS A 35 17.65 -8.82 12.62
C LYS A 35 16.40 -7.94 12.50
N VAL A 36 16.31 -7.16 11.45
CA VAL A 36 15.08 -6.50 11.05
C VAL A 36 14.27 -7.60 10.40
N CYS A 37 13.44 -8.28 11.20
CA CYS A 37 12.35 -9.11 10.69
C CYS A 37 11.31 -8.14 10.09
N GLY A 38 11.71 -7.44 9.03
CA GLY A 38 10.92 -6.40 8.40
C GLY A 38 9.90 -7.07 7.50
N SER A 39 8.64 -7.06 7.92
CA SER A 39 7.54 -7.31 7.00
C SER A 39 7.37 -6.06 6.14
N MET A 40 7.80 -6.13 4.88
CA MET A 40 7.48 -5.10 3.92
C MET A 40 5.99 -5.20 3.62
N THR A 41 5.22 -4.20 4.06
CA THR A 41 3.78 -4.12 3.80
C THR A 41 3.58 -3.03 2.76
N VAL A 42 2.95 -3.38 1.63
CA VAL A 42 2.62 -2.43 0.58
C VAL A 42 1.31 -1.75 0.96
N PHE A 43 1.34 -0.44 1.10
CA PHE A 43 0.14 0.37 1.36
C PHE A 43 -0.20 1.19 0.11
N ASN A 44 -1.49 1.38 -0.13
CA ASN A 44 -1.97 2.24 -1.19
C ASN A 44 -2.09 3.66 -0.66
N ILE A 45 -1.29 4.57 -1.22
CA ILE A 45 -1.36 5.99 -0.88
C ILE A 45 -2.47 6.64 -1.71
N ARG A 46 -3.39 7.33 -1.04
CA ARG A 46 -4.51 8.04 -1.67
C ARG A 46 -4.58 9.49 -1.16
N PRO A 47 -5.15 10.43 -1.93
CA PRO A 47 -5.42 11.79 -1.45
C PRO A 47 -6.27 11.78 -0.18
N TYR A 48 -6.06 12.74 0.72
CA TYR A 48 -6.85 12.84 1.97
C TYR A 48 -8.37 12.99 1.71
N ASP A 49 -8.76 13.51 0.54
CA ASP A 49 -10.14 13.68 0.13
C ASP A 49 -10.69 12.49 -0.68
N ALA A 50 -9.98 11.35 -0.72
CA ALA A 50 -10.51 10.13 -1.31
C ALA A 50 -11.83 9.73 -0.63
N SER A 51 -12.70 9.03 -1.38
CA SER A 51 -14.04 8.66 -0.90
C SER A 51 -14.01 7.89 0.42
N ILE A 52 -13.05 6.99 0.61
CA ILE A 52 -12.92 6.20 1.83
C ILE A 52 -12.60 7.07 3.07
N PHE A 53 -11.67 8.02 2.97
CA PHE A 53 -11.35 8.93 4.08
C PHE A 53 -12.51 9.88 4.38
N ARG A 54 -13.20 10.37 3.34
CA ARG A 54 -14.42 11.16 3.53
C ARG A 54 -15.54 10.38 4.22
N ALA A 55 -15.71 9.11 3.87
CA ALA A 55 -16.70 8.23 4.48
C ALA A 55 -16.37 7.98 5.97
N CYS A 56 -15.09 7.69 6.30
CA CYS A 56 -14.62 7.59 7.69
C CYS A 56 -14.87 8.87 8.48
N HIS A 57 -14.45 10.03 7.96
CA HIS A 57 -14.66 11.32 8.62
C HIS A 57 -16.15 11.65 8.85
N ARG A 58 -17.03 11.16 7.97
CA ARG A 58 -18.49 11.35 8.08
C ARG A 58 -19.18 10.29 8.92
N TRP A 59 -18.46 9.28 9.40
CA TRP A 59 -19.01 8.12 10.10
C TRP A 59 -20.05 7.37 9.24
N ASP A 60 -19.88 7.41 7.91
CA ASP A 60 -20.78 6.73 6.97
C ASP A 60 -20.38 5.27 6.83
N TYR A 61 -20.90 4.45 7.74
CA TYR A 61 -20.62 3.01 7.79
C TYR A 61 -20.98 2.29 6.47
N GLU A 62 -22.09 2.65 5.84
CA GLU A 62 -22.55 1.96 4.62
C GLU A 62 -21.63 2.26 3.44
N GLU A 63 -21.17 3.52 3.31
CA GLU A 63 -20.19 3.88 2.28
C GLU A 63 -18.84 3.21 2.54
N VAL A 64 -18.33 3.21 3.78
CA VAL A 64 -17.08 2.52 4.13
C VAL A 64 -17.17 1.03 3.80
N ARG A 65 -18.27 0.37 4.19
CA ARG A 65 -18.51 -1.04 3.94
C ARG A 65 -18.53 -1.33 2.45
N TYR A 66 -19.29 -0.57 1.67
CA TYR A 66 -19.39 -0.74 0.23
C TYR A 66 -18.03 -0.60 -0.47
N LEU A 67 -17.24 0.42 -0.10
CA LEU A 67 -15.93 0.68 -0.70
C LEU A 67 -14.92 -0.45 -0.41
N LEU A 68 -14.95 -1.03 0.79
CA LEU A 68 -14.10 -2.16 1.16
C LEU A 68 -14.56 -3.46 0.49
N GLU A 69 -15.85 -3.79 0.53
CA GLU A 69 -16.39 -5.02 -0.06
C GLU A 69 -16.27 -5.05 -1.58
N SER A 70 -16.39 -3.90 -2.24
CA SER A 70 -16.22 -3.77 -3.70
C SER A 70 -14.76 -3.76 -4.16
N GLY A 71 -13.80 -3.70 -3.24
CA GLY A 71 -12.37 -3.58 -3.54
C GLY A 71 -11.96 -2.22 -4.11
N GLN A 72 -12.84 -1.21 -4.06
CA GLN A 72 -12.51 0.16 -4.45
C GLN A 72 -11.60 0.83 -3.44
N ALA A 73 -11.65 0.40 -2.17
CA ALA A 73 -10.75 0.77 -1.10
C ALA A 73 -10.13 -0.47 -0.43
N SER A 74 -9.03 -0.26 0.27
CA SER A 74 -8.37 -1.26 1.13
C SER A 74 -8.35 -0.76 2.56
N LEU A 75 -8.46 -1.68 3.52
CA LEU A 75 -8.26 -1.35 4.95
C LEU A 75 -6.87 -0.73 5.21
N TYR A 76 -5.92 -1.06 4.34
CA TYR A 76 -4.54 -0.61 4.38
C TYR A 76 -4.28 0.62 3.48
N ASP A 77 -5.33 1.32 3.04
CA ASP A 77 -5.16 2.61 2.39
C ASP A 77 -4.65 3.64 3.41
N VAL A 78 -3.71 4.48 2.97
CA VAL A 78 -3.05 5.51 3.79
C VAL A 78 -3.15 6.84 3.05
N ASP A 79 -3.39 7.93 3.78
CA ASP A 79 -3.45 9.26 3.17
C ASP A 79 -2.04 9.78 2.79
N GLU A 80 -1.99 10.93 2.13
CA GLU A 80 -0.73 11.57 1.74
C GLU A 80 0.12 12.08 2.91
N TYR A 81 -0.42 12.09 4.13
CA TYR A 81 0.27 12.45 5.37
C TYR A 81 0.76 11.22 6.15
N GLY A 82 0.41 10.01 5.70
CA GLY A 82 0.78 8.76 6.36
C GLY A 82 -0.25 8.23 7.35
N ASN A 83 -1.44 8.83 7.45
CA ASN A 83 -2.48 8.41 8.38
C ASN A 83 -3.33 7.29 7.78
N GLY A 84 -3.57 6.24 8.56
CA GLY A 84 -4.43 5.11 8.15
C GLY A 84 -5.91 5.39 8.36
N LEU A 85 -6.78 4.52 7.82
CA LEU A 85 -8.24 4.62 8.00
C LEU A 85 -8.71 4.58 9.45
N LEU A 86 -7.95 3.94 10.36
CA LEU A 86 -8.29 3.85 11.78
C LEU A 86 -8.01 5.14 12.56
N GLU A 87 -7.34 6.11 11.94
CA GLU A 87 -7.02 7.40 12.54
C GLU A 87 -8.09 8.46 12.22
N TYR A 88 -9.03 8.16 11.31
CA TYR A 88 -10.16 8.99 10.89
C TYR A 88 -11.48 8.50 11.50
#